data_AF-A0A317ECI5-F1
#
_entry.id   AF-A0A317ECI5-F1
#
_cell.length_a   1.000
_cell.length_b   1.000
_cell.length_c   1.000
_cell.angle_alpha   90.00
_cell.angle_beta   90.00
_cell.angle_gamma   90.00
#
_symmetry.space_group_name_H-M   'P 1'
#
loop_
_entity.id
_entity.type
_entity.pdbx_description
1 polymer ?
#
loop_
_entity_poly.entity_id
_entity_poly.type
_entity_poly.pdbx_seq_one_letter_code
_entity_poly.pdbx_strand_id
1 'polypeptide(L)'
;MSVVLLVFGVAVVAAAPLVAAHVLLTGVRVPRRLRADGRLPSLIAARAGQIGGRIGSLTLDVVGPLNEVALALGPKDIAEAVNRMFAAEREQILDRVARAHLGVIWRSLPGAAKVQFEDHLAKTVPRAIDRAMDEIIAAIDDLIDVPAMQTRFFGARPAELSRMIETVAMPAFRALAVLLPVLAAVPMLLPVCVPGLQGVLGGVLLGLGVSLLGVAWLFTPPPARWRPLPARLFTPLLPERRMITAFYADTVADEAFRLDVVIDELVRGRAALGTRAIVERRVSAIFARLPGRLLLSLVIPPRAMQGMIQSATAELLDLLPRAAREPELTARCADRLRRRVVDCFEAMDELEFLVMQRNVLRTELPLLHVFVGGIFLAVGLLAAL
;
A
#
# COMPACT_ATOMS: atom_id res chain seq x y z
N MET A 1 -23.91 -41.23 -23.01
CA MET A 1 -23.16 -41.03 -21.75
C MET A 1 -22.02 -40.02 -21.91
N SER A 2 -21.25 -40.07 -23.01
CA SER A 2 -20.09 -39.20 -23.24
C SER A 2 -20.38 -37.69 -23.37
N VAL A 3 -21.53 -37.31 -23.95
CA VAL A 3 -21.89 -35.88 -24.10
C VAL A 3 -22.22 -35.23 -22.74
N VAL A 4 -22.87 -35.96 -21.84
CA VAL A 4 -23.23 -35.47 -20.50
C VAL A 4 -21.98 -35.27 -19.64
N LEU A 5 -21.01 -36.19 -19.71
CA LEU A 5 -19.70 -36.06 -19.06
C LEU A 5 -18.88 -34.87 -19.60
N LEU A 6 -18.94 -34.62 -20.92
CA LEU A 6 -18.23 -33.52 -21.54
C LEU A 6 -18.83 -32.16 -21.14
N VAL A 7 -20.16 -32.04 -21.14
CA VAL A 7 -20.86 -30.84 -20.67
C VAL A 7 -20.61 -30.57 -19.19
N PHE A 8 -20.63 -31.62 -18.36
CA PHE A 8 -20.33 -31.51 -16.93
C PHE A 8 -18.86 -31.11 -16.68
N GLY A 9 -17.92 -31.69 -17.43
CA GLY A 9 -16.50 -31.36 -17.36
C GLY A 9 -16.20 -29.90 -17.73
N VAL A 10 -16.80 -29.41 -18.82
CA VAL A 10 -16.68 -28.00 -19.23
C VAL A 10 -17.27 -27.06 -18.17
N ALA A 11 -18.41 -27.41 -17.57
CA ALA A 11 -19.02 -26.64 -16.50
C ALA A 11 -18.15 -26.59 -15.23
N VAL A 12 -17.52 -27.70 -14.85
CA VAL A 12 -16.60 -27.76 -13.71
C VAL A 12 -15.34 -26.93 -13.97
N VAL A 13 -14.77 -27.00 -15.17
CA VAL A 13 -13.61 -26.16 -15.58
C VAL A 13 -13.96 -24.67 -15.57
N ALA A 14 -15.18 -24.30 -15.97
CA ALA A 14 -15.67 -22.92 -15.94
C ALA A 14 -15.86 -22.39 -14.53
N ALA A 15 -16.38 -23.22 -13.63
CA ALA A 15 -16.62 -22.85 -12.24
C ALA A 15 -15.33 -22.81 -11.40
N ALA A 16 -14.32 -23.60 -11.77
CA ALA A 16 -13.09 -23.74 -11.01
C ALA A 16 -12.30 -22.45 -10.76
N PRO A 17 -12.07 -21.53 -11.71
CA PRO A 17 -11.40 -20.25 -11.44
C PRO A 17 -12.20 -19.35 -10.49
N LEU A 18 -13.53 -19.40 -10.52
CA LEU A 18 -14.38 -18.62 -9.61
C LEU A 18 -14.37 -19.21 -8.19
N VAL A 19 -14.42 -20.55 -8.07
CA VAL A 19 -14.29 -21.24 -6.78
C VAL A 19 -12.90 -21.04 -6.18
N ALA A 20 -11.85 -21.10 -7.01
CA ALA A 20 -10.48 -20.79 -6.63
C ALA A 20 -10.35 -19.37 -6.09
N ALA A 21 -10.85 -18.37 -6.83
CA ALA A 21 -10.84 -16.98 -6.40
C ALA A 21 -11.56 -16.83 -5.05
N HIS A 22 -12.73 -17.45 -4.90
CA HIS A 22 -13.49 -17.39 -3.65
C HIS A 22 -12.72 -18.00 -2.47
N VAL A 23 -12.11 -19.18 -2.64
CA VAL A 23 -11.30 -19.85 -1.60
C VAL A 23 -10.05 -19.03 -1.25
N LEU A 24 -9.39 -18.47 -2.26
CA LEU A 24 -8.13 -17.75 -2.12
C LEU A 24 -8.30 -16.37 -1.48
N LEU A 25 -9.46 -15.72 -1.70
CA LEU A 25 -9.82 -14.39 -1.16
C LEU A 25 -10.59 -14.46 0.16
N THR A 26 -11.54 -15.39 0.31
CA THR A 26 -12.43 -15.43 1.48
C THR A 26 -12.08 -16.52 2.51
N GLY A 27 -11.15 -17.42 2.17
CA GLY A 27 -10.74 -18.53 3.02
C GLY A 27 -11.75 -19.67 3.05
N VAL A 28 -11.39 -20.76 3.75
CA VAL A 28 -12.22 -21.97 3.84
C VAL A 28 -12.97 -22.00 5.17
N ARG A 29 -14.24 -22.40 5.15
CA ARG A 29 -15.02 -22.67 6.37
C ARG A 29 -14.52 -23.97 7.00
N VAL A 30 -14.14 -23.91 8.27
CA VAL A 30 -13.67 -25.08 9.02
C VAL A 30 -14.57 -25.30 10.24
N PRO A 31 -14.72 -26.54 10.73
CA PRO A 31 -15.46 -26.81 11.95
C PRO A 31 -14.92 -25.98 13.12
N ARG A 32 -15.81 -25.39 13.92
CA ARG A 32 -15.49 -24.58 15.12
C ARG A 32 -14.54 -25.30 16.11
N ARG A 33 -14.44 -26.62 16.06
CA ARG A 33 -13.53 -27.41 16.91
C ARG A 33 -12.04 -27.20 16.59
N LEU A 34 -11.69 -26.72 15.40
CA LEU A 34 -10.30 -26.48 14.99
C LEU A 34 -9.87 -25.02 15.14
N ARG A 35 -10.82 -24.07 15.20
CA ARG A 35 -10.57 -22.62 15.39
C ARG A 35 -11.77 -21.90 15.99
N ALA A 36 -11.51 -20.95 16.89
CA ALA A 36 -12.52 -20.14 17.58
C ALA A 36 -13.47 -19.40 16.62
N ASP A 37 -12.96 -18.91 15.48
CA ASP A 37 -13.75 -18.12 14.52
C ASP A 37 -14.41 -18.96 13.41
N GLY A 38 -14.17 -20.28 13.38
CA GLY A 38 -14.72 -21.18 12.34
C GLY A 38 -14.24 -20.93 10.90
N ARG A 39 -13.21 -20.08 10.70
CA ARG A 39 -12.63 -19.76 9.39
C ARG A 39 -11.09 -19.82 9.42
N LEU A 40 -10.49 -20.35 8.35
CA LEU A 40 -9.08 -20.10 8.02
C LEU A 40 -8.98 -18.71 7.37
N PRO A 41 -7.93 -17.91 7.66
CA PRO A 41 -7.65 -16.72 6.87
C PRO A 41 -7.43 -17.16 5.43
N SER A 42 -7.79 -16.27 4.52
CA SER A 42 -7.45 -16.43 3.12
C SER A 42 -5.93 -16.61 2.95
N LEU A 43 -5.49 -17.28 1.89
CA LEU A 43 -4.06 -17.48 1.64
C LEU A 43 -3.35 -16.13 1.47
N ILE A 44 -4.05 -15.14 0.90
CA ILE A 44 -3.63 -13.75 0.83
C ILE A 44 -3.47 -13.16 2.23
N ALA A 45 -4.46 -13.32 3.11
CA ALA A 45 -4.38 -12.81 4.48
C ALA A 45 -3.18 -13.41 5.24
N ALA A 46 -2.86 -14.69 5.02
CA ALA A 46 -1.69 -15.33 5.62
C ALA A 46 -0.35 -14.80 5.09
N ARG A 47 -0.30 -14.26 3.86
CA ARG A 47 0.90 -13.71 3.22
C ARG A 47 0.83 -12.20 3.03
N ALA A 48 -0.10 -11.53 3.70
CA ALA A 48 -0.46 -10.15 3.39
C ALA A 48 0.73 -9.18 3.49
N GLY A 49 1.61 -9.36 4.48
CA GLY A 49 2.83 -8.56 4.59
C GLY A 49 3.77 -8.72 3.40
N GLN A 50 4.05 -9.96 2.96
CA GLN A 50 4.97 -10.20 1.83
C GLN A 50 4.41 -9.64 0.52
N ILE A 51 3.10 -9.82 0.31
CA ILE A 51 2.40 -9.30 -0.88
C ILE A 51 2.39 -7.77 -0.82
N GLY A 52 2.06 -7.20 0.33
CA GLY A 52 2.07 -5.75 0.57
C GLY A 52 3.41 -5.10 0.26
N GLY A 53 4.53 -5.66 0.74
CA GLY A 53 5.87 -5.14 0.47
C GLY A 53 6.23 -5.11 -1.02
N ARG A 54 5.81 -6.14 -1.78
CA ARG A 54 6.00 -6.20 -3.24
C ARG A 54 5.12 -5.19 -3.98
N ILE A 55 3.86 -5.04 -3.57
CA ILE A 55 2.97 -4.03 -4.16
C ILE A 55 3.54 -2.63 -3.92
N GLY A 56 4.10 -2.38 -2.73
CA GLY A 56 4.81 -1.13 -2.42
C GLY A 56 5.96 -0.82 -3.38
N SER A 57 6.87 -1.77 -3.58
CA SER A 57 8.00 -1.58 -4.51
C SER A 57 7.53 -1.35 -5.94
N LEU A 58 6.56 -2.15 -6.40
CA LEU A 58 5.98 -2.02 -7.73
C LEU A 58 5.23 -0.70 -7.91
N THR A 59 4.72 -0.11 -6.83
CA THR A 59 4.09 1.22 -6.87
C THR A 59 5.08 2.33 -7.07
N LEU A 60 6.26 2.23 -6.46
CA LEU A 60 7.33 3.20 -6.71
C LEU A 60 7.85 3.14 -8.15
N ASP A 61 7.92 1.94 -8.73
CA ASP A 61 8.31 1.79 -10.14
C ASP A 61 7.37 2.53 -11.11
N VAL A 62 6.13 2.78 -10.69
CA VAL A 62 5.05 3.37 -11.52
C VAL A 62 4.86 4.85 -11.23
N VAL A 63 4.77 5.20 -9.95
CA VAL A 63 4.43 6.57 -9.51
C VAL A 63 5.66 7.48 -9.57
N GLY A 64 6.86 6.89 -9.54
CA GLY A 64 8.13 7.60 -9.64
C GLY A 64 8.89 7.63 -8.31
N PRO A 65 9.94 8.46 -8.22
CA PRO A 65 10.79 8.53 -7.04
C PRO A 65 10.00 9.02 -5.82
N LEU A 66 10.38 8.53 -4.65
CA LEU A 66 9.62 8.75 -3.41
C LEU A 66 9.54 10.22 -3.00
N ASN A 67 10.54 11.02 -3.37
CA ASN A 67 10.51 12.48 -3.18
C ASN A 67 9.32 13.15 -3.89
N GLU A 68 8.96 12.73 -5.10
CA GLU A 68 7.81 13.26 -5.83
C GLU A 68 6.49 12.85 -5.18
N VAL A 69 6.41 11.61 -4.68
CA VAL A 69 5.27 11.13 -3.90
C VAL A 69 5.13 11.94 -2.61
N ALA A 70 6.23 12.19 -1.91
CA ALA A 70 6.26 12.99 -0.69
C ALA A 70 5.85 14.45 -0.94
N LEU A 71 6.25 15.03 -2.08
CA LEU A 71 5.80 16.34 -2.51
C LEU A 71 4.29 16.36 -2.82
N ALA A 72 3.76 15.31 -3.46
CA ALA A 72 2.34 15.17 -3.76
C ALA A 72 1.46 15.10 -2.49
N LEU A 73 1.99 14.57 -1.38
CA LEU A 73 1.32 14.60 -0.08
C LEU A 73 1.09 16.04 0.43
N GLY A 74 1.78 17.05 -0.12
CA GLY A 74 1.58 18.45 0.28
C GLY A 74 2.19 18.74 1.65
N PRO A 75 3.51 18.71 1.77
CA PRO A 75 4.20 18.90 3.05
C PRO A 75 3.94 20.25 3.71
N LYS A 76 3.65 21.28 2.91
CA LYS A 76 3.25 22.61 3.41
C LYS A 76 1.90 22.56 4.14
N ASP A 77 0.94 21.80 3.60
CA ASP A 77 -0.37 21.64 4.25
C ASP A 77 -0.23 20.86 5.57
N ILE A 78 0.67 19.87 5.60
CA ILE A 78 1.00 19.11 6.82
C ILE A 78 1.63 20.06 7.85
N ALA A 79 2.61 20.87 7.44
CA ALA A 79 3.24 21.86 8.30
C ALA A 79 2.21 22.86 8.84
N GLU A 80 1.30 23.35 7.99
CA GLU A 80 0.22 24.25 8.39
C GLU A 80 -0.73 23.61 9.40
N ALA A 81 -1.14 22.35 9.17
CA ALA A 81 -1.98 21.62 10.11
C ALA A 81 -1.29 21.45 11.48
N VAL A 82 -0.01 21.07 11.48
CA VAL A 82 0.79 20.97 12.71
C VAL A 82 0.93 22.33 13.39
N ASN A 83 1.15 23.41 12.62
CA ASN A 83 1.25 24.76 13.13
C ASN A 83 -0.06 25.24 13.80
N ARG A 84 -1.22 24.93 13.20
CA ARG A 84 -2.53 25.22 13.78
C ARG A 84 -2.74 24.48 15.10
N MET A 85 -2.41 23.19 15.14
CA MET A 85 -2.50 22.38 16.36
C MET A 85 -1.54 22.89 17.45
N PHE A 86 -0.30 23.19 17.08
CA PHE A 86 0.67 23.78 17.99
C PHE A 86 0.18 25.11 18.55
N ALA A 87 -0.38 25.99 17.72
CA ALA A 87 -0.92 27.27 18.17
C ALA A 87 -2.04 27.11 19.19
N ALA A 88 -2.93 26.12 19.00
CA ALA A 88 -4.02 25.81 19.91
C ALA A 88 -3.54 25.20 21.24
N GLU A 89 -2.49 24.36 21.21
CA GLU A 89 -2.00 23.62 22.38
C GLU A 89 -0.74 24.23 23.01
N ARG A 90 -0.23 25.35 22.48
CA ARG A 90 1.10 25.92 22.81
C ARG A 90 1.31 26.09 24.31
N GLU A 91 0.35 26.71 24.98
CA GLU A 91 0.43 26.98 26.42
C GLU A 91 0.50 25.68 27.23
N GLN A 92 -0.31 24.68 26.86
CA GLN A 92 -0.34 23.37 27.51
C GLN A 92 0.96 22.59 27.27
N ILE A 93 1.47 22.60 26.03
CA ILE A 93 2.75 21.97 25.67
C ILE A 93 3.89 22.61 26.45
N LEU A 94 3.95 23.94 26.49
CA LEU A 94 4.96 24.67 27.25
C LEU A 94 4.90 24.31 28.73
N ASP A 95 3.72 24.36 29.32
CA ASP A 95 3.55 24.11 30.74
C ASP A 95 3.88 22.64 31.10
N ARG A 96 3.50 21.66 30.26
CA ARG A 96 3.91 20.26 30.42
C ARG A 96 5.44 20.09 30.38
N VAL A 97 6.09 20.62 29.34
CA VAL A 97 7.54 20.50 29.15
C VAL A 97 8.30 21.21 30.28
N ALA A 98 7.87 22.41 30.65
CA ALA A 98 8.52 23.20 31.69
C ALA A 98 8.32 22.58 33.09
N ARG A 99 7.11 22.11 33.44
CA ARG A 99 6.88 21.45 34.74
C ARG A 99 7.67 20.17 34.88
N ALA A 100 7.80 19.38 33.81
CA ALA A 100 8.52 18.12 33.82
C ALA A 100 10.00 18.28 34.20
N HIS A 101 10.65 19.37 33.77
CA HIS A 101 12.11 19.54 33.92
C HIS A 101 12.53 20.67 34.87
N LEU A 102 11.72 21.72 35.01
CA LEU A 102 12.03 22.88 35.86
C LEU A 102 11.27 22.88 37.19
N GLY A 103 10.17 22.11 37.30
CA GLY A 103 9.44 21.91 38.56
C GLY A 103 9.07 23.21 39.30
N VAL A 104 9.72 23.46 40.43
CA VAL A 104 9.49 24.65 41.26
C VAL A 104 9.93 25.94 40.54
N ILE A 105 11.02 25.89 39.76
CA ILE A 105 11.61 27.06 39.08
C ILE A 105 10.60 27.67 38.09
N TRP A 106 9.86 26.82 37.37
CA TRP A 106 8.80 27.27 36.46
C TRP A 106 7.64 27.96 37.19
N ARG A 107 7.28 27.48 38.38
CA ARG A 107 6.21 28.08 39.19
C ARG A 107 6.60 29.45 39.73
N SER A 108 7.85 29.62 40.13
CA SER A 108 8.40 30.88 40.67
C SER A 108 8.79 31.91 39.60
N LEU A 109 8.76 31.56 38.31
CA LEU A 109 9.15 32.48 37.25
C LEU A 109 8.17 33.68 37.18
N PRO A 110 8.67 34.94 37.09
CA PRO A 110 7.82 36.11 36.90
C PRO A 110 6.93 35.96 35.67
N GLY A 111 5.68 36.44 35.75
CA GLY A 111 4.72 36.35 34.63
C GLY A 111 5.26 36.96 33.33
N ALA A 112 6.00 38.08 33.42
CA ALA A 112 6.63 38.72 32.27
C ALA A 112 7.64 37.82 31.54
N ALA A 113 8.40 37.00 32.27
CA ALA A 113 9.36 36.07 31.67
C ALA A 113 8.67 34.90 30.97
N LYS A 114 7.54 34.43 31.51
CA LYS A 114 6.70 33.39 30.87
C LYS A 114 6.11 33.90 29.56
N VAL A 115 5.51 35.09 29.58
CA VAL A 115 4.96 35.74 28.38
C VAL A 115 6.04 35.93 27.31
N GLN A 116 7.24 36.38 27.69
CA GLN A 116 8.34 36.54 26.74
C GLN A 116 8.79 35.20 26.12
N PHE A 117 8.79 34.13 26.91
CA PHE A 117 9.10 32.79 26.42
C PHE A 117 8.03 32.27 25.45
N GLU A 118 6.76 32.44 25.80
CA GLU A 118 5.62 32.09 24.97
C GLU A 118 5.63 32.84 23.64
N ASP A 119 5.86 34.15 23.66
CA ASP A 119 5.99 34.99 22.47
C ASP A 119 7.15 34.57 21.58
N HIS A 120 8.27 34.15 22.18
CA HIS A 120 9.41 33.65 21.43
C HIS A 120 9.08 32.33 20.72
N LEU A 121 8.43 31.40 21.42
CA LEU A 121 7.97 30.14 20.83
C LEU A 121 6.95 30.37 19.72
N ALA A 122 5.98 31.26 19.95
CA ALA A 122 4.97 31.64 18.98
C ALA A 122 5.56 32.07 17.63
N LYS A 123 6.68 32.80 17.67
CA LYS A 123 7.35 33.35 16.48
C LYS A 123 8.32 32.37 15.82
N THR A 124 8.90 31.45 16.60
CA THR A 124 10.04 30.65 16.15
C THR A 124 9.65 29.21 15.78
N VAL A 125 8.72 28.61 16.51
CA VAL A 125 8.30 27.21 16.30
C VAL A 125 7.68 26.99 14.91
N PRO A 126 6.79 27.86 14.39
CA PRO A 126 6.20 27.60 13.07
C PRO A 126 7.23 27.51 11.95
N ARG A 127 8.19 28.43 11.94
CA ARG A 127 9.31 28.42 10.98
C ARG A 127 10.22 27.21 11.15
N ALA A 128 10.30 26.66 12.37
CA ALA A 128 11.09 25.45 12.64
C ALA A 128 10.36 24.20 12.14
N ILE A 129 9.03 24.15 12.24
CA ILE A 129 8.19 23.08 11.68
C ILE A 129 8.29 23.07 10.16
N ASP A 130 8.12 24.21 9.49
CA ASP A 130 8.23 24.30 8.02
C ASP A 130 9.58 23.77 7.54
N ARG A 131 10.66 24.25 8.18
CA ARG A 131 12.03 23.83 7.88
C ARG A 131 12.36 22.40 8.28
N ALA A 132 11.65 21.81 9.24
CA ALA A 132 11.79 20.41 9.58
C ALA A 132 11.13 19.55 8.49
N MET A 133 9.94 19.95 8.03
CA MET A 133 9.25 19.29 6.92
C MET A 133 10.08 19.32 5.63
N ASP A 134 10.68 20.46 5.29
CA ASP A 134 11.60 20.58 4.14
C ASP A 134 12.78 19.59 4.22
N GLU A 135 13.39 19.47 5.40
CA GLU A 135 14.49 18.52 5.63
C GLU A 135 14.02 17.06 5.61
N ILE A 136 12.83 16.76 6.12
CA ILE A 136 12.24 15.43 6.08
C ILE A 136 11.98 14.99 4.63
N ILE A 137 11.46 15.87 3.78
CA ILE A 137 11.24 15.56 2.34
C ILE A 137 12.56 15.36 1.64
N ALA A 138 13.55 16.22 1.90
CA ALA A 138 14.87 16.12 1.29
C ALA A 138 15.60 14.81 1.66
N ALA A 139 15.28 14.23 2.82
CA ALA A 139 15.84 12.97 3.31
C ALA A 139 14.85 11.79 3.21
N ILE A 140 13.75 11.91 2.45
CA ILE A 140 12.64 10.94 2.53
C ILE A 140 13.06 9.52 2.16
N ASP A 141 13.99 9.37 1.22
CA ASP A 141 14.54 8.08 0.77
C ASP A 141 15.25 7.32 1.91
N ASP A 142 15.90 8.06 2.83
CA ASP A 142 16.56 7.50 4.00
C ASP A 142 15.57 7.27 5.17
N LEU A 143 14.46 8.01 5.17
CA LEU A 143 13.48 8.00 6.27
C LEU A 143 12.34 6.98 6.08
N ILE A 144 12.06 6.55 4.84
CA ILE A 144 10.95 5.64 4.56
C ILE A 144 11.41 4.47 3.68
N ASP A 145 11.36 3.28 4.27
CA ASP A 145 11.46 2.01 3.56
C ASP A 145 10.05 1.56 3.14
N VAL A 146 9.64 1.93 1.92
CA VAL A 146 8.28 1.67 1.41
C VAL A 146 7.91 0.18 1.45
N PRO A 147 8.75 -0.76 0.97
CA PRO A 147 8.45 -2.18 1.09
C PRO A 147 8.22 -2.63 2.54
N ALA A 148 9.02 -2.16 3.50
CA ALA A 148 8.84 -2.50 4.91
C ALA A 148 7.59 -1.86 5.53
N MET A 149 7.31 -0.60 5.18
CA MET A 149 6.11 0.12 5.59
C MET A 149 4.86 -0.65 5.15
N GLN A 150 4.77 -1.02 3.87
CA GLN A 150 3.64 -1.79 3.35
C GLN A 150 3.54 -3.18 3.96
N THR A 151 4.67 -3.84 4.19
CA THR A 151 4.70 -5.15 4.85
C THR A 151 4.08 -5.09 6.24
N ARG A 152 4.39 -4.05 7.02
CA ARG A 152 3.79 -3.82 8.34
C ARG A 152 2.32 -3.44 8.24
N PHE A 153 1.98 -2.51 7.35
CA PHE A 153 0.61 -2.03 7.18
C PHE A 153 -0.35 -3.17 6.80
N PHE A 154 -0.06 -3.90 5.72
CA PHE A 154 -0.89 -5.01 5.26
C PHE A 154 -0.76 -6.26 6.12
N GLY A 155 0.39 -6.47 6.77
CA GLY A 155 0.55 -7.53 7.77
C GLY A 155 -0.36 -7.34 8.98
N ALA A 156 -0.56 -6.10 9.43
CA ALA A 156 -1.51 -5.76 10.50
C ALA A 156 -2.98 -5.73 10.01
N ARG A 157 -3.21 -5.47 8.72
CA ARG A 157 -4.55 -5.32 8.13
C ARG A 157 -4.76 -6.23 6.90
N PRO A 158 -4.71 -7.56 7.07
CA PRO A 158 -4.83 -8.49 5.95
C PRO A 158 -6.18 -8.42 5.22
N ALA A 159 -7.24 -7.97 5.91
CA ALA A 159 -8.55 -7.78 5.33
C ALA A 159 -8.63 -6.59 4.35
N GLU A 160 -7.83 -5.54 4.55
CA GLU A 160 -7.74 -4.41 3.63
C GLU A 160 -7.08 -4.86 2.33
N LEU A 161 -5.92 -5.53 2.42
CA LEU A 161 -5.24 -6.11 1.26
C LEU A 161 -6.16 -7.07 0.48
N SER A 162 -6.91 -7.92 1.17
CA SER A 162 -7.81 -8.87 0.51
C SER A 162 -8.90 -8.16 -0.30
N ARG A 163 -9.46 -7.06 0.21
CA ARG A 163 -10.48 -6.26 -0.50
C ARG A 163 -9.88 -5.55 -1.71
N MET A 164 -8.68 -5.00 -1.55
CA MET A 164 -7.91 -4.39 -2.63
C MET A 164 -7.68 -5.40 -3.77
N ILE A 165 -7.11 -6.56 -3.46
CA ILE A 165 -6.82 -7.61 -4.44
C ILE A 165 -8.11 -8.17 -5.05
N GLU A 166 -9.19 -8.36 -4.27
CA GLU A 166 -10.49 -8.77 -4.81
C GLU A 166 -10.96 -7.79 -5.88
N THR A 167 -10.84 -6.50 -5.63
CA THR A 167 -11.28 -5.46 -6.57
C THR A 167 -10.41 -5.42 -7.83
N VAL A 168 -9.08 -5.60 -7.71
CA VAL A 168 -8.15 -5.72 -8.87
C VAL A 168 -8.44 -6.98 -9.70
N ALA A 169 -8.53 -8.12 -9.02
CA ALA A 169 -8.35 -9.43 -9.62
C ALA A 169 -9.68 -10.04 -10.09
N MET A 170 -10.81 -9.66 -9.50
CA MET A 170 -12.13 -10.20 -9.86
C MET A 170 -12.48 -10.03 -11.35
N PRO A 171 -12.24 -8.87 -12.00
CA PRO A 171 -12.45 -8.74 -13.45
C PRO A 171 -11.61 -9.75 -14.26
N ALA A 172 -10.33 -9.94 -13.90
CA ALA A 172 -9.44 -10.88 -14.57
C ALA A 172 -9.85 -12.35 -14.33
N PHE A 173 -10.32 -12.70 -13.13
CA PHE A 173 -10.81 -14.05 -12.84
C PHE A 173 -12.10 -14.37 -13.60
N ARG A 174 -13.02 -13.40 -13.73
CA ARG A 174 -14.22 -13.55 -14.57
C ARG A 174 -13.85 -13.75 -16.04
N ALA A 175 -12.82 -13.04 -16.52
CA ALA A 175 -12.28 -13.26 -17.86
C ALA A 175 -11.82 -14.69 -18.09
N LEU A 176 -11.00 -15.17 -17.16
CA LEU A 176 -10.44 -16.50 -17.22
C LEU A 176 -11.54 -17.56 -17.13
N ALA A 177 -12.59 -17.35 -16.32
CA ALA A 177 -13.73 -18.26 -16.22
C ALA A 177 -14.49 -18.46 -17.54
N VAL A 178 -14.48 -17.47 -18.44
CA VAL A 178 -15.10 -17.58 -19.77
C VAL A 178 -14.13 -18.17 -20.80
N LEU A 179 -12.85 -17.80 -20.74
CA LEU A 179 -11.83 -18.22 -21.72
C LEU A 179 -11.35 -19.66 -21.49
N LEU A 180 -11.15 -20.05 -20.23
CA LEU A 180 -10.59 -21.35 -19.84
C LEU A 180 -11.42 -22.54 -20.34
N PRO A 181 -12.77 -22.55 -20.26
CA PRO A 181 -13.58 -23.66 -20.76
C PRO A 181 -13.52 -23.79 -22.27
N VAL A 182 -13.52 -22.67 -22.99
CA VAL A 182 -13.39 -22.66 -24.45
C VAL A 182 -12.03 -23.24 -24.87
N LEU A 183 -10.98 -22.85 -24.17
CA LEU A 183 -9.62 -23.31 -24.45
C LEU A 183 -9.41 -24.77 -23.98
N ALA A 184 -10.06 -25.18 -22.89
CA ALA A 184 -10.01 -26.54 -22.34
C ALA A 184 -10.91 -27.55 -23.10
N ALA A 185 -11.88 -27.08 -23.90
CA ALA A 185 -12.69 -27.94 -24.74
C ALA A 185 -11.83 -28.72 -25.77
N VAL A 186 -10.75 -28.11 -26.27
CA VAL A 186 -9.82 -28.72 -27.22
C VAL A 186 -9.08 -29.94 -26.63
N PRO A 187 -8.38 -29.84 -25.48
CA PRO A 187 -7.77 -31.01 -24.83
C PRO A 187 -8.77 -32.03 -24.31
N MET A 188 -9.99 -31.64 -23.93
CA MET A 188 -11.03 -32.59 -23.51
C MET A 188 -11.57 -33.48 -24.66
N LEU A 189 -11.44 -33.05 -25.91
CA LEU A 189 -11.80 -33.87 -27.07
C LEU A 189 -10.75 -34.94 -27.39
N LEU A 190 -9.50 -34.77 -26.92
CA LEU A 190 -8.38 -35.65 -27.27
C LEU A 190 -8.52 -37.10 -26.74
N PRO A 191 -8.92 -37.34 -25.47
CA PRO A 191 -9.15 -38.70 -24.94
C PRO A 191 -10.32 -39.43 -25.60
N VAL A 192 -11.29 -38.68 -26.15
CA VAL A 192 -12.42 -39.23 -26.90
C VAL A 192 -11.95 -39.75 -28.28
N CYS A 193 -10.96 -39.09 -28.89
CA CYS A 193 -10.39 -39.50 -30.18
C CYS A 193 -9.30 -40.57 -30.04
N VAL A 194 -8.58 -40.62 -28.92
CA VAL A 194 -7.49 -41.58 -28.67
C VAL A 194 -7.70 -42.28 -27.32
N PRO A 195 -8.35 -43.45 -27.29
CA PRO A 195 -8.61 -44.17 -26.06
C PRO A 195 -7.31 -44.78 -25.48
N GLY A 196 -7.04 -44.52 -24.20
CA GLY A 196 -5.89 -45.06 -23.46
C GLY A 196 -5.20 -44.04 -22.54
N LEU A 197 -4.22 -44.51 -21.76
CA LEU A 197 -3.43 -43.67 -20.83
C LEU A 197 -2.72 -42.50 -21.54
N GLN A 198 -2.39 -42.67 -22.81
CA GLN A 198 -1.78 -41.65 -23.67
C GLN A 198 -2.71 -40.47 -23.95
N GLY A 199 -4.01 -40.71 -24.10
CA GLY A 199 -5.03 -39.66 -24.27
C GLY A 199 -5.22 -38.83 -22.99
N VAL A 200 -5.19 -39.49 -21.82
CA VAL A 200 -5.27 -38.83 -20.51
C VAL A 200 -4.03 -37.96 -20.24
N LEU A 201 -2.82 -38.51 -20.44
CA LEU A 201 -1.58 -37.75 -20.28
C LEU A 201 -1.47 -36.60 -21.28
N GLY A 202 -1.89 -36.83 -22.54
CA GLY A 202 -1.95 -35.80 -23.58
C GLY A 202 -2.93 -34.68 -23.23
N GLY A 203 -4.11 -35.01 -22.71
CA GLY A 203 -5.10 -34.04 -22.25
C GLY A 203 -4.62 -33.21 -21.05
N VAL A 204 -3.92 -33.82 -20.09
CA VAL A 204 -3.33 -33.10 -18.95
C VAL A 204 -2.21 -32.16 -19.40
N LEU A 205 -1.29 -32.63 -20.25
CA LEU A 205 -0.19 -31.81 -20.76
C LEU A 205 -0.69 -30.66 -21.64
N LEU A 206 -1.66 -30.92 -22.53
CA LEU A 206 -2.29 -29.88 -23.33
C LEU A 206 -3.11 -28.91 -22.47
N GLY A 207 -3.83 -29.39 -21.45
CA GLY A 207 -4.57 -28.55 -20.51
C GLY A 207 -3.66 -27.62 -19.71
N LEU A 208 -2.52 -28.12 -19.22
CA LEU A 208 -1.47 -27.31 -18.60
C LEU A 208 -0.91 -26.29 -19.59
N GLY A 209 -0.58 -26.72 -20.82
CA GLY A 209 -0.10 -25.83 -21.87
C GLY A 209 -1.10 -24.72 -22.22
N VAL A 210 -2.37 -25.06 -22.35
CA VAL A 210 -3.51 -24.17 -22.61
C VAL A 210 -3.71 -23.17 -21.47
N SER A 211 -3.63 -23.63 -20.22
CA SER A 211 -3.67 -22.75 -19.05
C SER A 211 -2.53 -21.74 -19.06
N LEU A 212 -1.30 -22.21 -19.32
CA LEU A 212 -0.11 -21.38 -19.39
C LEU A 212 -0.22 -20.35 -20.52
N LEU A 213 -0.68 -20.80 -21.69
CA LEU A 213 -0.94 -19.95 -22.84
C LEU A 213 -2.07 -18.95 -22.57
N GLY A 214 -3.16 -19.34 -21.92
CA GLY A 214 -4.29 -18.45 -21.63
C GLY A 214 -3.88 -17.30 -20.70
N VAL A 215 -3.08 -17.60 -19.67
CA VAL A 215 -2.53 -16.57 -18.78
C VAL A 215 -1.51 -15.69 -19.52
N ALA A 216 -0.60 -16.29 -20.29
CA ALA A 216 0.36 -15.52 -21.08
C ALA A 216 -0.32 -14.62 -22.13
N TRP A 217 -1.38 -15.13 -22.76
CA TRP A 217 -2.16 -14.47 -23.81
C TRP A 217 -2.99 -13.31 -23.26
N LEU A 218 -3.51 -13.43 -22.03
CA LEU A 218 -4.17 -12.33 -21.32
C LEU A 218 -3.25 -11.10 -21.16
N PHE A 219 -1.94 -11.29 -21.15
CA PHE A 219 -0.96 -10.23 -20.90
C PHE A 219 -0.07 -9.88 -22.10
N THR A 220 -0.32 -10.44 -23.29
CA THR A 220 0.39 -10.06 -24.52
C THR A 220 -0.42 -9.05 -25.31
N PRO A 221 0.17 -7.90 -25.74
CA PRO A 221 -0.50 -7.04 -26.72
C PRO A 221 -0.82 -7.84 -27.98
N PRO A 222 -1.99 -7.61 -28.63
CA PRO A 222 -2.24 -8.18 -29.93
C PRO A 222 -1.13 -7.72 -30.90
N PRO A 223 -0.57 -8.62 -31.73
CA PRO A 223 0.52 -8.26 -32.63
C PRO A 223 0.07 -7.13 -33.57
N ALA A 224 0.95 -6.17 -33.91
CA ALA A 224 0.61 -4.96 -34.67
C ALA A 224 -0.16 -5.21 -35.99
N ARG A 225 0.08 -6.37 -36.61
CA ARG A 225 -0.64 -6.89 -37.79
C ARG A 225 -2.15 -7.10 -37.56
N TRP A 226 -2.61 -7.24 -36.32
CA TRP A 226 -3.98 -7.57 -35.93
C TRP A 226 -4.71 -6.37 -35.30
N ARG A 227 -4.07 -5.18 -35.31
CA ARG A 227 -4.65 -3.88 -34.92
C ARG A 227 -5.91 -3.47 -35.70
N PRO A 228 -6.16 -3.89 -36.97
CA PRO A 228 -7.42 -3.55 -37.65
C PRO A 228 -8.60 -4.46 -37.27
N LEU A 229 -8.38 -5.56 -36.53
CA LEU A 229 -9.47 -6.40 -36.04
C LEU A 229 -10.11 -5.74 -34.80
N PRO A 230 -11.43 -5.87 -34.58
CA PRO A 230 -12.08 -5.23 -33.45
C PRO A 230 -11.41 -5.71 -32.16
N ALA A 231 -10.89 -4.79 -31.35
CA ALA A 231 -10.20 -5.09 -30.08
C ALA A 231 -11.02 -6.00 -29.15
N ARG A 232 -12.36 -6.00 -29.30
CA ARG A 232 -13.27 -6.91 -28.59
C ARG A 232 -13.09 -8.39 -28.93
N LEU A 233 -12.46 -8.74 -30.06
CA LEU A 233 -12.27 -10.12 -30.49
C LEU A 233 -11.06 -10.79 -29.83
N PHE A 234 -10.01 -10.02 -29.52
CA PHE A 234 -8.76 -10.52 -28.94
C PHE A 234 -8.52 -10.05 -27.50
N THR A 235 -9.15 -8.94 -27.10
CA THR A 235 -9.12 -8.38 -25.75
C THR A 235 -10.54 -8.12 -25.21
N PRO A 236 -11.49 -9.08 -25.26
CA PRO A 236 -12.84 -8.86 -24.74
C PRO A 236 -12.91 -8.57 -23.23
N LEU A 237 -11.79 -8.69 -22.49
CA LEU A 237 -11.79 -8.79 -21.03
C LEU A 237 -10.61 -8.09 -20.31
N LEU A 238 -9.71 -7.41 -21.02
CA LEU A 238 -8.80 -6.50 -20.34
C LEU A 238 -9.61 -5.25 -19.93
N PRO A 239 -9.61 -4.86 -18.65
CA PRO A 239 -10.34 -3.69 -18.23
C PRO A 239 -9.83 -2.45 -18.97
N GLU A 240 -10.74 -1.53 -19.28
CA GLU A 240 -10.40 -0.28 -19.96
C GLU A 240 -9.26 0.42 -19.19
N ARG A 241 -8.25 0.95 -19.90
CA ARG A 241 -7.09 1.63 -19.29
C ARG A 241 -7.52 2.60 -18.19
N ARG A 242 -8.60 3.34 -18.42
CA ARG A 242 -9.23 4.25 -17.45
C ARG A 242 -9.65 3.58 -16.16
N MET A 243 -10.26 2.39 -16.24
CA MET A 243 -10.66 1.61 -15.06
C MET A 243 -9.44 1.18 -14.25
N ILE A 244 -8.37 0.74 -14.92
CA ILE A 244 -7.14 0.28 -14.25
C ILE A 244 -6.40 1.47 -13.63
N THR A 245 -6.29 2.58 -14.34
CA THR A 245 -5.71 3.83 -13.85
C THR A 245 -6.47 4.36 -12.65
N ALA A 246 -7.81 4.44 -12.71
CA ALA A 246 -8.63 4.89 -11.58
C ALA A 246 -8.47 3.95 -10.37
N PHE A 247 -8.54 2.64 -10.61
CA PHE A 247 -8.35 1.64 -9.56
C PHE A 247 -6.97 1.77 -8.88
N TYR A 248 -5.91 1.95 -9.67
CA TYR A 248 -4.57 2.11 -9.16
C TYR A 248 -4.42 3.43 -8.40
N ALA A 249 -4.97 4.53 -8.93
CA ALA A 249 -4.97 5.83 -8.27
C ALA A 249 -5.65 5.78 -6.90
N ASP A 250 -6.82 5.15 -6.82
CA ASP A 250 -7.54 4.97 -5.56
C ASP A 250 -6.75 4.09 -4.58
N THR A 251 -6.20 2.98 -5.05
CA THR A 251 -5.39 2.08 -4.22
C THR A 251 -4.15 2.77 -3.65
N VAL A 252 -3.43 3.51 -4.49
CA VAL A 252 -2.22 4.23 -4.07
C VAL A 252 -2.58 5.33 -3.07
N ALA A 253 -3.66 6.06 -3.31
CA ALA A 253 -4.06 7.20 -2.48
C ALA A 253 -4.71 6.80 -1.14
N ASP A 254 -5.58 5.79 -1.15
CA ASP A 254 -6.41 5.45 0.01
C ASP A 254 -5.83 4.33 0.87
N GLU A 255 -4.92 3.52 0.32
CA GLU A 255 -4.37 2.36 1.02
C GLU A 255 -2.85 2.44 1.18
N ALA A 256 -2.11 2.52 0.07
CA ALA A 256 -0.66 2.38 0.11
C ALA A 256 0.04 3.61 0.70
N PHE A 257 -0.23 4.81 0.17
CA PHE A 257 0.45 6.04 0.56
C PHE A 257 -0.49 7.01 1.28
N ARG A 258 -1.44 6.45 2.04
CA ARG A 258 -2.33 7.26 2.88
C ARG A 258 -1.51 8.07 3.89
N LEU A 259 -1.91 9.32 4.12
CA LEU A 259 -1.13 10.29 4.90
C LEU A 259 -0.80 9.81 6.32
N ASP A 260 -1.76 9.22 7.03
CA ASP A 260 -1.57 8.67 8.38
C ASP A 260 -0.56 7.52 8.41
N VAL A 261 -0.51 6.68 7.37
CA VAL A 261 0.44 5.57 7.26
C VAL A 261 1.85 6.08 7.07
N VAL A 262 2.03 7.03 6.15
CA VAL A 262 3.32 7.65 5.86
C VAL A 262 3.85 8.40 7.09
N ILE A 263 3.00 9.16 7.76
CA ILE A 263 3.38 9.90 8.97
C ILE A 263 3.66 8.97 10.15
N ASP A 264 2.89 7.87 10.30
CA ASP A 264 3.18 6.84 11.30
C ASP A 264 4.54 6.17 11.04
N GLU A 265 4.87 5.89 9.77
CA GLU A 265 6.19 5.35 9.40
C GLU A 265 7.31 6.34 9.74
N LEU A 266 7.13 7.63 9.46
CA LEU A 266 8.14 8.65 9.79
C LEU A 266 8.38 8.77 11.30
N VAL A 267 7.35 8.58 12.13
CA VAL A 267 7.42 8.82 13.58
C VAL A 267 7.74 7.55 14.36
N ARG A 268 7.27 6.38 13.90
CA ARG A 268 7.35 5.10 14.63
C ARG A 268 8.03 3.99 13.83
N GLY A 269 8.35 4.24 12.55
CA GLY A 269 8.97 3.27 11.67
C GLY A 269 10.46 3.06 11.93
N ARG A 270 11.11 2.37 10.99
CA ARG A 270 12.51 1.94 11.14
C ARG A 270 13.48 3.11 11.29
N ALA A 271 13.24 4.19 10.55
CA ALA A 271 14.07 5.39 10.56
C ALA A 271 13.48 6.52 11.41
N ALA A 272 12.59 6.21 12.37
CA ALA A 272 12.00 7.19 13.29
C ALA A 272 13.06 8.02 14.05
N LEU A 273 14.22 7.42 14.34
CA LEU A 273 15.35 8.13 14.95
C LEU A 273 15.89 9.26 14.06
N GLY A 274 15.89 9.07 12.73
CA GLY A 274 16.30 10.08 11.76
C GLY A 274 15.33 11.26 11.75
N THR A 275 14.03 10.99 11.66
CA THR A 275 12.98 12.02 11.76
C THR A 275 13.08 12.77 13.08
N ARG A 276 13.26 12.04 14.19
CA ARG A 276 13.45 12.64 15.51
C ARG A 276 14.68 13.53 15.56
N ALA A 277 15.81 13.11 14.99
CA ALA A 277 17.03 13.90 14.96
C ALA A 277 16.86 15.22 14.18
N ILE A 278 16.13 15.20 13.06
CA ILE A 278 15.79 16.40 12.28
C ILE A 278 15.00 17.38 13.16
N VAL A 279 13.92 16.91 13.79
CA VAL A 279 13.08 17.75 14.66
C VAL A 279 13.87 18.23 15.89
N GLU A 280 14.63 17.36 16.54
CA GLU A 280 15.44 17.69 17.72
C GLU A 280 16.48 18.76 17.41
N ARG A 281 17.12 18.70 16.24
CA ARG A 281 18.04 19.74 15.77
C ARG A 281 17.34 21.10 15.62
N ARG A 282 16.14 21.11 15.06
CA ARG A 282 15.34 22.33 14.91
C ARG A 282 14.90 22.90 16.25
N VAL A 283 14.39 22.05 17.15
CA VAL A 283 14.00 22.43 18.51
C VAL A 283 15.20 22.98 19.28
N SER A 284 16.34 22.29 19.24
CA SER A 284 17.59 22.74 19.88
C SER A 284 17.99 24.14 19.43
N ALA A 285 17.83 24.45 18.13
CA ALA A 285 18.13 25.78 17.60
C ALA A 285 17.20 26.89 18.15
N ILE A 286 15.95 26.55 18.50
CA ILE A 286 15.02 27.46 19.17
C ILE A 286 15.50 27.73 20.60
N PHE A 287 15.76 26.67 21.37
CA PHE A 287 16.25 26.79 22.75
C PHE A 287 17.60 27.52 22.84
N ALA A 288 18.46 27.34 21.83
CA ALA A 288 19.74 28.03 21.75
C ALA A 288 19.61 29.56 21.61
N ARG A 289 18.47 30.07 21.11
CA ARG A 289 18.20 31.49 20.85
C ARG A 289 17.22 32.12 21.83
N LEU A 290 16.98 31.47 22.97
CA LEU A 290 16.05 31.96 23.98
C LEU A 290 16.46 33.35 24.51
N PRO A 291 15.49 34.27 24.68
CA PRO A 291 15.75 35.55 25.32
C PRO A 291 16.21 35.30 26.77
N GLY A 292 17.30 35.97 27.17
CA GLY A 292 17.85 35.82 28.51
C GLY A 292 18.58 34.49 28.77
N ARG A 293 18.97 33.74 27.73
CA ARG A 293 19.68 32.44 27.86
C ARG A 293 20.86 32.48 28.83
N LEU A 294 21.65 33.55 28.82
CA LEU A 294 22.83 33.69 29.70
C LEU A 294 22.45 33.70 31.18
N LEU A 295 21.32 34.33 31.52
CA LEU A 295 20.79 34.36 32.89
C LEU A 295 20.09 33.05 33.23
N LEU A 296 19.34 32.49 32.28
CA LEU A 296 18.66 31.20 32.44
C LEU A 296 19.63 30.03 32.58
N SER A 297 20.79 30.04 31.90
CA SER A 297 21.80 28.98 32.00
C SER A 297 22.53 28.96 33.34
N LEU A 298 22.50 30.06 34.09
CA LEU A 298 23.02 30.12 35.46
C LEU A 298 22.05 29.47 36.46
N VAL A 299 20.76 29.45 36.14
CA VAL A 299 19.69 28.95 37.01
C VAL A 299 19.23 27.54 36.62
N ILE A 300 19.22 27.25 35.32
CA ILE A 300 18.74 25.98 34.75
C ILE A 300 19.95 25.08 34.47
N PRO A 301 20.02 23.89 35.10
CA PRO A 301 21.13 22.97 34.85
C PRO A 301 21.10 22.45 33.40
N PRO A 302 22.27 22.18 32.78
CA PRO A 302 22.34 21.69 31.39
C PRO A 302 21.50 20.44 31.12
N ARG A 303 21.39 19.54 32.11
CA ARG A 303 20.57 18.32 32.00
C ARG A 303 19.08 18.63 31.88
N ALA A 304 18.57 19.61 32.62
CA ALA A 304 17.18 20.04 32.51
C ALA A 304 16.91 20.71 31.16
N MET A 305 17.85 21.48 30.63
CA MET A 305 17.75 22.05 29.27
C MET A 305 17.66 20.96 28.21
N GLN A 306 18.53 19.94 28.27
CA GLN A 306 18.48 18.82 27.33
C GLN A 306 17.17 18.03 27.46
N GLY A 307 16.69 17.83 28.69
CA GLY A 307 15.39 17.21 28.95
C GLY A 307 14.23 17.98 28.31
N MET A 308 14.23 19.31 28.44
CA MET A 308 13.21 20.15 27.80
C MET A 308 13.23 20.03 26.27
N ILE A 309 14.40 20.02 25.65
CA ILE A 309 14.55 19.84 24.20
C ILE A 309 13.98 18.48 23.79
N GLN A 310 14.32 17.40 24.50
CA GLN A 310 13.85 16.05 24.19
C GLN A 310 12.33 15.90 24.37
N SER A 311 11.76 16.50 25.42
CA SER A 311 10.31 16.51 25.67
C SER A 311 9.57 17.38 24.67
N ALA A 312 10.07 18.56 24.35
CA ALA A 312 9.48 19.42 23.32
C ALA A 312 9.52 18.76 21.93
N THR A 313 10.61 18.07 21.61
CA THR A 313 10.72 17.27 20.38
C THR A 313 9.66 16.17 20.35
N ALA A 314 9.47 15.45 21.46
CA ALA A 314 8.46 14.40 21.54
C ALA A 314 7.03 14.96 21.40
N GLU A 315 6.72 16.09 22.04
CA GLU A 315 5.43 16.77 21.91
C GLU A 315 5.16 17.22 20.47
N LEU A 316 6.15 17.80 19.79
CA LEU A 316 6.00 18.19 18.38
C LEU A 316 5.85 16.99 17.44
N LEU A 317 6.60 15.91 17.68
CA LEU A 317 6.45 14.67 16.90
C LEU A 317 5.08 14.01 17.11
N ASP A 318 4.47 14.18 18.29
CA ASP A 318 3.14 13.64 18.58
C ASP A 318 2.01 14.46 17.91
N LEU A 319 2.27 15.71 17.52
CA LEU A 319 1.34 16.50 16.72
C LEU A 319 1.23 15.97 15.28
N LEU A 320 2.31 15.41 14.72
CA LEU A 320 2.33 14.94 13.32
C LEU A 320 1.24 13.88 13.04
N PRO A 321 1.16 12.76 13.78
CA PRO A 321 0.09 11.77 13.57
C PRO A 321 -1.31 12.30 13.82
N ARG A 322 -1.46 13.30 14.69
CA ARG A 322 -2.76 13.93 14.96
C ARG A 322 -3.18 14.82 13.79
N ALA A 323 -2.28 15.63 13.25
CA ALA A 323 -2.51 16.43 12.05
C ALA A 323 -2.84 15.54 10.84
N ALA A 324 -2.13 14.41 10.69
CA ALA A 324 -2.36 13.43 9.61
C ALA A 324 -3.74 12.74 9.65
N ARG A 325 -4.51 12.89 10.73
CA ARG A 325 -5.86 12.34 10.88
C ARG A 325 -6.96 13.38 10.63
N GLU A 326 -6.61 14.63 10.33
CA GLU A 326 -7.59 15.65 9.98
C GLU A 326 -8.26 15.28 8.63
N PRO A 327 -9.59 15.12 8.59
CA PRO A 327 -10.29 14.57 7.42
C PRO A 327 -10.10 15.44 6.17
N GLU A 328 -10.10 16.77 6.33
CA GLU A 328 -9.89 17.70 5.23
C GLU A 328 -8.49 17.59 4.64
N LEU A 329 -7.46 17.49 5.49
CA LEU A 329 -6.08 17.33 5.04
C LEU A 329 -5.92 16.00 4.30
N THR A 330 -6.39 14.90 4.90
CA THR A 330 -6.31 13.56 4.31
C THR A 330 -7.02 13.49 2.96
N ALA A 331 -8.20 14.08 2.82
CA ALA A 331 -8.92 14.13 1.55
C ALA A 331 -8.14 14.91 0.47
N ARG A 332 -7.60 16.10 0.81
CA ARG A 332 -6.77 16.88 -0.12
C ARG A 332 -5.51 16.14 -0.56
N CYS A 333 -4.84 15.47 0.37
CA CYS A 333 -3.65 14.66 0.08
C CYS A 333 -3.98 13.49 -0.85
N ALA A 334 -5.07 12.76 -0.57
CA ALA A 334 -5.53 11.67 -1.41
C ALA A 334 -5.84 12.16 -2.84
N ASP A 335 -6.54 13.29 -2.99
CA ASP A 335 -6.86 13.86 -4.31
C ASP A 335 -5.65 14.32 -5.11
N ARG A 336 -4.61 14.85 -4.46
CA ARG A 336 -3.34 15.17 -5.13
C ARG A 336 -2.63 13.91 -5.59
N LEU A 337 -2.58 12.90 -4.74
CA LEU A 337 -1.92 11.64 -5.05
C LEU A 337 -2.65 10.88 -6.17
N ARG A 338 -3.98 10.84 -6.15
CA ARG A 338 -4.80 10.31 -7.24
C ARG A 338 -4.47 11.00 -8.57
N ARG A 339 -4.49 12.34 -8.58
CA ARG A 339 -4.15 13.12 -9.78
C ARG A 339 -2.75 12.81 -10.28
N ARG A 340 -1.76 12.78 -9.38
CA ARG A 340 -0.38 12.42 -9.75
C ARG A 340 -0.30 11.05 -10.42
N VAL A 341 -0.99 10.05 -9.85
CA VAL A 341 -1.02 8.70 -10.42
C VAL A 341 -1.70 8.70 -11.80
N VAL A 342 -2.84 9.38 -11.94
CA VAL A 342 -3.52 9.54 -13.23
C VAL A 342 -2.61 10.19 -14.27
N ASP A 343 -1.96 11.30 -13.92
CA ASP A 343 -1.04 12.02 -14.81
C ASP A 343 0.13 11.12 -15.25
N CYS A 344 0.70 10.33 -14.32
CA CYS A 344 1.75 9.36 -14.65
C CYS A 344 1.24 8.30 -15.63
N PHE A 345 0.03 7.77 -15.41
CA PHE A 345 -0.55 6.80 -16.32
C PHE A 345 -0.93 7.39 -17.67
N GLU A 346 -1.37 8.64 -17.76
CA GLU A 346 -1.70 9.30 -19.03
C GLU A 346 -0.45 9.62 -19.85
N ALA A 347 0.68 9.89 -19.19
CA ALA A 347 1.96 10.15 -19.84
C ALA A 347 2.61 8.89 -20.48
N MET A 348 2.26 7.69 -20.00
CA MET A 348 2.82 6.42 -20.51
C MET A 348 2.28 6.04 -21.89
N ASP A 349 3.11 5.45 -22.75
CA ASP A 349 2.64 4.83 -23.99
C ASP A 349 1.87 3.52 -23.71
N GLU A 350 1.04 3.07 -24.65
CA GLU A 350 0.24 1.85 -24.49
C GLU A 350 1.11 0.60 -24.31
N LEU A 351 2.28 0.55 -24.95
CA LEU A 351 3.27 -0.52 -24.75
C LEU A 351 3.88 -0.47 -23.34
N GLU A 352 4.24 0.72 -22.85
CA GLU A 352 4.83 0.91 -21.52
C GLU A 352 3.85 0.52 -20.43
N PHE A 353 2.58 0.92 -20.58
CA PHE A 353 1.50 0.54 -19.69
C PHE A 353 1.33 -0.98 -19.61
N LEU A 354 1.35 -1.68 -20.76
CA LEU A 354 1.25 -3.14 -20.79
C LEU A 354 2.48 -3.84 -20.20
N VAL A 355 3.68 -3.32 -20.44
CA VAL A 355 4.92 -3.85 -19.84
C VAL A 355 4.92 -3.64 -18.33
N MET A 356 4.46 -2.47 -17.86
CA MET A 356 4.29 -2.15 -16.46
C MET A 356 3.29 -3.09 -15.79
N GLN A 357 2.09 -3.27 -16.38
CA GLN A 357 1.12 -4.25 -15.89
C GLN A 357 1.73 -5.65 -15.82
N ARG A 358 2.43 -6.08 -16.87
CA ARG A 358 3.09 -7.37 -16.91
C ARG A 358 4.13 -7.51 -15.80
N ASN A 359 4.94 -6.49 -15.53
CA ASN A 359 5.95 -6.53 -14.47
C ASN A 359 5.31 -6.61 -13.08
N VAL A 360 4.23 -5.87 -12.85
CA VAL A 360 3.43 -5.94 -11.62
C VAL A 360 2.86 -7.34 -11.41
N LEU A 361 2.28 -7.94 -12.45
CA LEU A 361 1.62 -9.26 -12.39
C LEU A 361 2.58 -10.45 -12.43
N ARG A 362 3.75 -10.33 -13.08
CA ARG A 362 4.76 -11.41 -13.20
C ARG A 362 5.24 -11.93 -11.84
N THR A 363 5.19 -11.08 -10.83
CA THR A 363 5.59 -11.41 -9.47
C THR A 363 4.59 -12.36 -8.77
N GLU A 364 3.32 -12.35 -9.17
CA GLU A 364 2.23 -13.16 -8.59
C GLU A 364 1.75 -14.31 -9.49
N LEU A 365 2.25 -14.37 -10.73
CA LEU A 365 2.02 -15.46 -11.69
C LEU A 365 2.20 -16.88 -11.12
N PRO A 366 3.25 -17.22 -10.34
CA PRO A 366 3.46 -18.61 -9.90
C PRO A 366 2.35 -19.13 -8.97
N LEU A 367 1.72 -18.26 -8.16
CA LEU A 367 0.63 -18.69 -7.27
C LEU A 367 -0.65 -19.01 -8.08
N LEU A 368 -0.95 -18.19 -9.09
CA LEU A 368 -2.03 -18.42 -10.04
C LEU A 368 -1.79 -19.72 -10.84
N HIS A 369 -0.55 -19.96 -11.27
CA HIS A 369 -0.17 -21.14 -12.05
C HIS A 369 -0.33 -22.45 -11.26
N VAL A 370 0.05 -22.47 -9.98
CA VAL A 370 -0.13 -23.64 -9.11
C VAL A 370 -1.61 -23.97 -8.92
N PHE A 371 -2.45 -22.96 -8.74
CA PHE A 371 -3.89 -23.16 -8.50
C PHE A 371 -4.63 -23.63 -9.75
N VAL A 372 -4.37 -22.98 -10.89
CA VAL A 372 -4.95 -23.39 -12.18
C VAL A 372 -4.42 -24.77 -12.58
N GLY A 373 -3.12 -25.04 -12.41
CA GLY A 373 -2.53 -26.36 -12.64
C GLY A 373 -3.16 -27.48 -11.78
N GLY A 374 -3.46 -27.19 -10.50
CA GLY A 374 -4.15 -28.13 -9.61
C GLY A 374 -5.59 -28.46 -10.04
N ILE A 375 -6.31 -27.47 -10.59
CA ILE A 375 -7.66 -27.65 -11.13
C ILE A 375 -7.64 -28.52 -12.39
N PHE A 376 -6.72 -28.26 -13.32
CA PHE A 376 -6.59 -29.09 -14.53
C PHE A 376 -6.21 -30.54 -14.19
N LEU A 377 -5.39 -30.75 -13.17
CA LEU A 377 -5.04 -32.07 -12.67
C LEU A 377 -6.27 -32.80 -12.11
N ALA A 378 -7.09 -32.12 -11.30
CA ALA A 378 -8.32 -32.69 -10.74
C ALA A 378 -9.36 -33.04 -11.81
N VAL A 379 -9.52 -32.17 -12.82
CA VAL A 379 -10.43 -32.41 -13.95
C VAL A 379 -9.93 -33.54 -14.84
N GLY A 380 -8.62 -33.62 -15.11
CA GLY A 380 -8.02 -34.72 -15.87
C GLY A 380 -8.17 -36.08 -15.17
N LEU A 381 -8.07 -36.11 -13.84
CA LEU A 381 -8.26 -37.32 -13.04
C LEU A 381 -9.74 -37.77 -13.05
N LEU A 382 -10.68 -36.81 -12.97
CA LEU A 382 -12.12 -37.07 -13.07
C LEU A 382 -12.57 -37.53 -14.47
N ALA A 383 -11.87 -37.14 -15.53
CA ALA A 383 -12.15 -37.58 -16.89
C ALA A 383 -11.55 -38.97 -17.21
N ALA A 384 -10.63 -39.47 -16.38
CA ALA A 384 -10.00 -40.78 -16.52
C ALA A 384 -10.71 -41.89 -15.70
N LEU A 385 -11.56 -41.50 -14.75
CA LEU A 385 -12.52 -42.33 -14.00
C LEU A 385 -13.82 -42.46 -14.79
#